data_AF-A0A920S1Y7-F1
#
_entry.id   AF-A0A920S1Y7-F1
#
_cell.length_a   1.000
_cell.length_b   1.000
_cell.length_c   1.000
_cell.angle_alpha   90.00
_cell.angle_beta   90.00
_cell.angle_gamma   90.00
#
_symmetry.space_group_name_H-M   'P 1'
#
loop_
_entity.id
_entity.type
_entity.pdbx_description
1 polymer ?
#
loop_
_entity_poly.entity_id
_entity_poly.type
_entity_poly.pdbx_seq_one_letter_code
_entity_poly.pdbx_strand_id
1 'polypeptide(L)'
;MLIYFGGPKQCYAAKNRAEYWAEIYQCWFNTNRTMDHDHNHTHTREQLIEYDPVGAKLCEDVLGKSEWRFISPRKRVGQAHLKDYSLNLIKVTDLPHIQKPAYDYYDTYWKEYWQRLYDKHSIKRK
;
A
#
# COMPACT_ATOMS: atom_id res chain seq x y z
N MET A 1 7.24 -11.72 -24.62
CA MET A 1 5.90 -11.11 -24.53
C MET A 1 5.86 -10.31 -23.25
N LEU A 2 5.88 -8.97 -23.33
CA LEU A 2 5.91 -8.07 -22.18
C LEU A 2 4.46 -7.67 -21.88
N ILE A 3 3.92 -8.05 -20.72
CA ILE A 3 2.62 -7.57 -20.25
C ILE A 3 2.86 -6.21 -19.59
N TYR A 4 2.11 -5.20 -20.03
CA TYR A 4 2.29 -3.82 -19.63
C TYR A 4 1.17 -3.41 -18.67
N PHE A 5 1.47 -3.43 -17.38
CA PHE A 5 0.58 -2.90 -16.35
C PHE A 5 0.66 -1.35 -16.39
N GLY A 6 -0.43 -0.70 -16.82
CA GLY A 6 -0.83 0.68 -16.52
C GLY A 6 0.11 1.86 -16.87
N GLY A 7 -0.03 2.45 -18.06
CA GLY A 7 0.44 3.83 -18.35
C GLY A 7 1.97 4.06 -18.35
N PRO A 8 2.45 5.30 -18.51
CA PRO A 8 3.90 5.58 -18.68
C PRO A 8 4.76 5.31 -17.43
N LYS A 9 4.18 4.83 -16.31
CA LYS A 9 4.90 4.46 -15.10
C LYS A 9 5.01 2.94 -14.99
N GLN A 10 6.18 2.43 -14.64
CA GLN A 10 6.37 1.02 -14.33
C GLN A 10 5.58 0.64 -13.07
N CYS A 11 4.58 -0.22 -13.19
CA CYS A 11 3.91 -0.83 -12.03
C CYS A 11 4.83 -1.82 -11.31
N TYR A 12 4.55 -2.10 -10.04
CA TYR A 12 5.33 -3.00 -9.19
C TYR A 12 5.53 -4.39 -9.82
N ALA A 13 4.48 -4.94 -10.43
CA ALA A 13 4.50 -6.20 -11.18
C ALA A 13 5.58 -6.26 -12.27
N ALA A 14 5.92 -5.13 -12.89
CA ALA A 14 6.91 -5.07 -13.96
C ALA A 14 8.36 -5.07 -13.45
N LYS A 15 8.58 -4.94 -12.13
CA LYS A 15 9.94 -4.90 -11.55
C LYS A 15 10.68 -6.22 -11.69
N ASN A 16 10.01 -7.35 -11.42
CA ASN A 16 10.58 -8.70 -11.61
C ASN A 16 9.49 -9.78 -11.57
N ARG A 17 9.86 -11.02 -11.94
CA ARG A 17 8.95 -12.18 -11.96
C ARG A 17 8.31 -12.52 -10.60
N ALA A 18 8.98 -12.24 -9.50
CA ALA A 18 8.48 -12.53 -8.16
C ALA A 18 7.39 -11.53 -7.76
N GLU A 19 7.57 -10.26 -8.10
CA GLU A 19 6.54 -9.23 -7.89
C GLU A 19 5.35 -9.43 -8.81
N TYR A 20 5.57 -9.80 -10.08
CA TYR A 20 4.48 -10.21 -10.95
C TYR A 20 3.64 -11.34 -10.32
N TRP A 21 4.31 -12.39 -9.83
CA TRP A 21 3.63 -13.50 -9.16
C TRP A 21 2.85 -13.03 -7.92
N ALA A 22 3.46 -12.19 -7.07
CA ALA A 22 2.81 -11.67 -5.87
C ALA A 22 1.55 -10.86 -6.19
N GLU A 23 1.59 -10.02 -7.22
CA GLU A 23 0.47 -9.17 -7.66
C GLU A 23 -0.70 -10.02 -8.18
N ILE A 24 -0.42 -10.95 -9.11
CA ILE A 24 -1.49 -11.82 -9.65
C ILE A 24 -2.05 -12.77 -8.59
N TYR A 25 -1.23 -13.22 -7.63
CA TYR A 25 -1.67 -14.01 -6.49
C TYR A 25 -2.64 -13.21 -5.60
N GLN A 26 -2.31 -11.96 -5.30
CA GLN A 26 -3.18 -11.08 -4.50
C GLN A 26 -4.49 -10.78 -5.22
N CYS A 27 -4.47 -10.53 -6.53
CA CYS A 27 -5.67 -10.37 -7.34
C CYS A 27 -6.53 -11.65 -7.34
N TRP A 28 -5.90 -12.84 -7.46
CA TRP A 28 -6.61 -14.12 -7.47
C TRP A 28 -7.47 -14.36 -6.21
N PHE A 29 -7.09 -13.78 -5.08
CA PHE A 29 -7.82 -13.89 -3.81
C PHE A 29 -8.55 -12.61 -3.39
N ASN A 30 -8.68 -11.62 -4.27
CA ASN A 30 -9.33 -10.33 -4.01
C ASN A 30 -8.70 -9.56 -2.83
N THR A 31 -7.38 -9.61 -2.70
CA THR A 31 -6.63 -8.96 -1.62
C THR A 31 -5.56 -7.99 -2.11
N ASN A 32 -5.49 -7.71 -3.41
CA ASN A 32 -4.51 -6.75 -3.92
C ASN A 32 -4.83 -5.35 -3.41
N ARG A 33 -3.78 -4.60 -3.06
CA ARG A 33 -3.94 -3.21 -2.60
C ARG A 33 -4.24 -2.33 -3.80
N THR A 34 -5.25 -1.48 -3.65
CA THR A 34 -5.56 -0.42 -4.62
C THR A 34 -5.13 0.93 -4.07
N MET A 35 -4.80 1.85 -4.98
CA MET A 35 -4.50 3.25 -4.65
C MET A 35 -3.23 3.48 -3.83
N ASP A 36 -2.11 2.91 -4.26
CA ASP A 36 -0.79 3.43 -3.90
C ASP A 36 0.01 3.82 -5.16
N HIS A 37 1.19 4.43 -4.97
CA HIS A 37 2.00 4.96 -6.06
C HIS A 37 2.42 3.92 -7.12
N ASP A 38 2.47 2.63 -6.76
CA ASP A 38 3.08 1.55 -7.54
C ASP A 38 2.06 0.49 -8.06
N HIS A 39 0.79 0.51 -7.61
CA HIS A 39 -0.24 -0.47 -7.98
C HIS A 39 -1.24 0.06 -9.02
N ASN A 40 -1.79 -0.85 -9.84
CA ASN A 40 -2.82 -0.51 -10.83
C ASN A 40 -4.26 -0.62 -10.25
N HIS A 41 -5.28 -0.55 -11.11
CA HIS A 41 -6.69 -0.65 -10.69
C HIS A 41 -7.19 -2.09 -10.51
N THR A 42 -6.41 -3.10 -10.92
CA THR A 42 -6.79 -4.53 -10.88
C THR A 42 -6.58 -5.07 -9.47
N HIS A 43 -7.65 -5.56 -8.86
CA HIS A 43 -7.60 -6.08 -7.49
C HIS A 43 -8.54 -7.24 -7.21
N THR A 44 -9.32 -7.67 -8.20
CA THR A 44 -10.17 -8.86 -8.10
C THR A 44 -9.75 -9.91 -9.11
N ARG A 45 -10.15 -11.16 -8.85
CA ARG A 45 -9.94 -12.28 -9.78
C ARG A 45 -10.59 -12.01 -11.11
N GLU A 46 -11.80 -11.48 -11.10
CA GLU A 46 -12.58 -11.18 -12.30
C GLU A 46 -11.85 -10.16 -13.18
N GLN A 47 -11.32 -9.11 -12.56
CA GLN A 47 -10.50 -8.12 -13.25
C GLN A 47 -9.18 -8.71 -13.78
N LEU A 48 -8.55 -9.62 -13.02
CA LEU A 48 -7.34 -10.30 -13.48
C LEU A 48 -7.61 -11.18 -14.71
N ILE A 49 -8.74 -11.90 -14.73
CA ILE A 49 -9.12 -12.74 -15.87
C ILE A 49 -9.29 -11.90 -17.15
N GLU A 50 -9.90 -10.73 -17.03
CA GLU A 50 -10.09 -9.81 -18.16
C GLU A 50 -8.79 -9.14 -18.60
N TYR A 51 -7.96 -8.72 -17.64
CA TYR A 51 -6.76 -7.92 -17.90
C TYR A 51 -5.53 -8.76 -18.29
N ASP A 52 -5.31 -9.89 -17.62
CA ASP A 52 -4.20 -10.80 -17.83
C ASP A 52 -4.67 -12.27 -17.75
N PRO A 53 -5.28 -12.77 -18.85
CA PRO A 53 -5.79 -14.14 -18.89
C PRO A 53 -4.69 -15.21 -18.76
N VAL A 54 -3.43 -14.88 -19.11
CA VAL A 54 -2.30 -15.80 -18.97
C VAL A 54 -1.90 -15.92 -17.50
N GLY A 55 -1.79 -14.80 -16.79
CA GLY A 55 -1.57 -14.78 -15.33
C GLY A 55 -2.70 -15.46 -14.57
N ALA A 56 -3.96 -15.21 -14.97
CA ALA A 56 -5.12 -15.89 -14.42
C ALA A 56 -5.04 -17.42 -14.62
N LYS A 57 -4.62 -17.87 -15.81
CA LYS A 57 -4.46 -19.30 -16.09
C LYS A 57 -3.37 -19.93 -15.23
N LEU A 58 -2.23 -19.26 -15.07
CA LEU A 58 -1.16 -19.70 -14.17
C LEU A 58 -1.66 -19.84 -12.72
N CYS A 59 -2.43 -18.86 -12.23
CA CYS A 59 -3.04 -18.94 -10.89
C CYS A 59 -4.01 -20.12 -10.78
N GLU A 60 -4.86 -20.34 -11.79
CA GLU A 60 -5.78 -21.48 -11.81
C GLU A 60 -5.03 -22.83 -11.78
N ASP A 61 -3.97 -22.97 -12.56
CA ASP A 61 -3.21 -24.22 -12.67
C ASP A 61 -2.43 -24.53 -11.38
N VAL A 62 -1.91 -23.52 -10.69
CA VAL A 62 -1.11 -23.70 -9.46
C VAL A 62 -1.98 -23.75 -8.19
N LEU A 63 -3.00 -22.88 -8.11
CA LEU A 63 -3.78 -22.64 -6.89
C LEU A 63 -5.18 -23.26 -6.95
N GLY A 64 -5.61 -23.71 -8.13
CA GLY A 64 -6.98 -24.12 -8.38
C GLY A 64 -7.97 -22.96 -8.41
N LYS A 65 -9.23 -23.31 -8.67
CA LYS A 65 -10.35 -22.37 -8.77
C LYS A 65 -11.25 -22.41 -7.54
N SER A 66 -10.65 -22.26 -6.36
CA SER A 66 -11.43 -22.18 -5.11
C SER A 66 -12.36 -20.97 -5.10
N GLU A 67 -13.57 -21.14 -4.56
CA GLU A 67 -14.53 -20.05 -4.32
C GLU A 67 -14.10 -19.13 -3.17
N TRP A 68 -13.12 -19.54 -2.36
CA TRP A 68 -12.63 -18.72 -1.25
C TRP A 68 -12.07 -17.39 -1.76
N ARG A 69 -12.35 -16.31 -1.01
CA ARG A 69 -11.80 -14.96 -1.20
C ARG A 69 -11.40 -14.38 0.13
N PHE A 70 -10.39 -13.52 0.12
CA PHE A 70 -9.99 -12.79 1.31
C PHE A 70 -11.12 -11.86 1.77
N ILE A 71 -11.40 -11.92 3.08
CA ILE A 71 -12.28 -10.96 3.76
C ILE A 71 -11.43 -10.21 4.77
N SER A 72 -11.39 -8.88 4.63
CA SER A 72 -10.72 -8.00 5.59
C SER A 72 -11.19 -8.28 7.01
N PRO A 73 -10.30 -8.36 8.01
CA PRO A 73 -10.67 -8.54 9.41
C PRO A 73 -11.78 -7.59 9.89
N ARG A 74 -11.80 -6.35 9.35
CA ARG A 74 -12.83 -5.34 9.63
C ARG A 74 -14.25 -5.74 9.22
N LYS A 75 -14.38 -6.71 8.30
CA LYS A 75 -15.64 -7.19 7.71
C LYS A 75 -15.97 -8.64 8.08
N ARG A 76 -15.12 -9.33 8.85
CA ARG A 76 -15.36 -10.74 9.20
C ARG A 76 -16.52 -10.85 10.19
N VAL A 77 -17.42 -11.80 9.96
CA VAL A 77 -18.49 -12.15 10.90
C VAL A 77 -17.90 -12.88 12.12
N GLY A 78 -18.45 -12.61 13.30
CA GLY A 78 -17.99 -13.21 14.56
C GLY A 78 -16.92 -12.39 15.29
N GLN A 79 -17.36 -11.49 16.16
CA GLN A 79 -16.48 -10.69 17.03
C GLN A 79 -16.14 -11.42 18.35
N ALA A 80 -16.48 -12.72 18.49
CA ALA A 80 -16.23 -13.48 19.71
C ALA A 80 -14.74 -13.50 20.11
N HIS A 81 -13.83 -13.57 19.13
CA HIS A 81 -12.39 -13.48 19.34
C HIS A 81 -11.89 -12.07 19.71
N LEU A 82 -12.76 -11.05 19.60
CA LEU A 82 -12.49 -9.65 19.94
C LEU A 82 -13.17 -9.25 21.27
N LYS A 83 -13.67 -10.20 22.06
CA LYS A 83 -14.43 -9.94 23.30
C LYS A 83 -13.77 -8.92 24.24
N ASP A 84 -12.44 -8.90 24.28
CA ASP A 84 -11.65 -8.01 25.14
C ASP A 84 -10.77 -7.02 24.33
N TYR A 85 -10.96 -6.94 23.00
CA TYR A 85 -10.22 -6.03 22.13
C TYR A 85 -11.07 -4.79 21.82
N SER A 86 -10.57 -3.61 22.16
CA SER A 86 -11.19 -2.33 21.81
C SER A 86 -10.18 -1.42 21.12
N LEU A 87 -10.56 -0.90 19.95
CA LEU A 87 -9.78 0.07 19.17
C LEU A 87 -9.53 1.38 19.93
N ASN A 88 -10.31 1.66 20.98
CA ASN A 88 -10.22 2.89 21.76
C ASN A 88 -9.27 2.80 22.96
N LEU A 89 -8.68 1.62 23.22
CA LEU A 89 -7.79 1.42 24.37
C LEU A 89 -6.42 2.05 24.18
N ILE A 90 -5.93 2.11 22.94
CA ILE A 90 -4.62 2.69 22.63
C ILE A 90 -4.86 4.09 22.06
N LYS A 91 -4.90 5.09 22.95
CA LYS A 91 -4.69 6.47 22.53
C LYS A 91 -3.21 6.66 22.31
N VAL A 92 -2.79 6.77 21.05
CA VAL A 92 -1.48 7.31 20.73
C VAL A 92 -1.50 8.75 21.20
N THR A 93 -0.74 9.04 22.26
CA THR A 93 -0.55 10.39 22.77
C THR A 93 0.78 10.91 22.25
N ASP A 94 0.76 12.09 21.64
CA ASP A 94 1.98 12.77 21.24
C ASP A 94 2.68 13.27 22.50
N LEU A 95 3.66 12.49 22.96
CA LEU A 95 4.42 12.85 24.15
C LEU A 95 5.36 14.03 23.80
N PRO A 96 5.41 15.10 24.63
CA PRO A 96 6.24 16.27 24.33
C PRO A 96 7.73 15.97 24.14
N HIS A 97 8.23 14.90 24.77
CA HIS A 97 9.63 14.47 24.67
C HIS A 97 9.93 13.63 23.43
N ILE A 98 8.93 13.23 22.64
CA ILE A 98 9.12 12.62 21.31
C ILE A 98 9.07 13.73 20.25
N GLN A 99 8.15 14.68 20.43
CA GLN A 99 7.94 15.77 19.49
C GLN A 99 9.10 16.78 19.43
N LYS A 100 9.65 17.18 20.60
CA LYS A 100 10.77 18.13 20.65
C LYS A 100 12.04 17.61 19.95
N PRO A 101 12.54 16.39 20.23
CA PRO A 101 13.71 15.86 19.52
C PRO A 101 13.48 15.67 18.04
N ALA A 102 12.26 15.31 17.62
CA ALA A 102 11.91 15.23 16.21
C ALA A 102 12.06 16.60 15.55
N TYR A 103 11.49 17.66 16.13
CA TYR A 103 11.64 19.02 15.61
C TYR A 103 13.08 19.52 15.67
N ASP A 104 13.82 19.26 16.74
CA ASP A 104 15.23 19.65 16.84
C ASP A 104 16.08 18.95 15.75
N TYR A 105 15.81 17.67 15.47
CA TYR A 105 16.46 16.94 14.38
C TYR A 105 16.11 17.56 13.02
N TYR A 106 14.82 17.83 12.76
CA TYR A 106 14.39 18.43 11.49
C TYR A 106 14.93 19.85 11.31
N ASP A 107 14.92 20.68 12.35
CA ASP A 107 15.43 22.05 12.31
C ASP A 107 16.94 22.09 12.11
N THR A 108 17.67 21.12 12.67
CA THR A 108 19.12 21.00 12.48
C THR A 108 19.45 20.47 11.09
N TYR A 109 18.86 19.34 10.70
CA TYR A 109 19.16 18.67 9.43
C TYR A 109 18.67 19.46 8.21
N TRP A 110 17.51 20.10 8.29
CA TRP A 110 16.91 20.85 7.18
C TRP A 110 17.15 22.36 7.23
N LYS A 111 18.00 22.85 8.16
CA LYS A 111 18.27 24.28 8.34
C LYS A 111 18.56 25.01 7.03
N GLU A 112 19.43 24.44 6.20
CA GLU A 112 19.84 25.04 4.92
C GLU A 112 18.74 24.99 3.87
N TYR A 113 17.93 23.93 3.86
CA TYR A 113 16.76 23.84 2.99
C TYR A 113 15.73 24.90 3.34
N TRP A 114 15.42 25.07 4.63
CA TRP A 114 14.51 26.10 5.09
C TRP A 114 15.01 27.51 4.77
N GLN A 115 16.30 27.77 4.96
CA GLN A 115 16.91 29.06 4.61
C GLN A 115 16.72 29.37 3.11
N ARG A 116 17.02 28.41 2.23
CA ARG A 116 16.80 28.59 0.78
C ARG A 116 15.35 28.85 0.43
N LEU A 117 14.40 28.24 1.15
CA LEU A 117 12.97 28.48 0.98
C LEU A 117 12.58 29.90 1.43
N TYR A 118 13.06 30.35 2.59
CA TYR A 118 12.84 31.72 3.07
C TYR A 118 13.37 32.76 2.08
N ASP A 119 14.60 32.55 1.58
CA ASP A 119 15.24 33.43 0.62
C ASP A 119 14.47 33.48 -0.71
N LYS A 120 14.02 32.30 -1.20
CA LYS A 120 13.26 32.19 -2.45
C LYS A 120 11.92 32.90 -2.40
N HIS A 121 11.25 32.90 -1.24
CA HIS A 121 9.93 33.48 -1.06
C HIS A 121 9.93 34.84 -0.35
N SER A 122 11.11 35.41 -0.08
CA SER A 122 11.27 36.69 0.65
C SER A 122 10.55 36.72 2.01
N ILE A 123 10.46 35.58 2.67
CA ILE A 123 9.76 35.44 3.95
C ILE A 123 10.76 35.70 5.08
N LYS A 124 10.47 36.67 5.95
CA LYS A 124 11.29 36.92 7.16
C LYS A 124 11.02 35.83 8.21
N ARG A 125 12.11 35.23 8.71
CA ARG A 125 12.06 34.35 9.87
C ARG A 125 11.63 35.16 11.10
N LYS A 126 10.67 34.66 11.88
CA LYS A 126 10.31 35.21 13.19
C LYS A 126 11.30 34.75 14.24
#